data_AF-A0A957EWK7-F1
#
_entry.id   AF-A0A957EWK7-F1
#
_cell.length_a   1.000
_cell.length_b   1.000
_cell.length_c   1.000
_cell.angle_alpha   90.00
_cell.angle_beta   90.00
_cell.angle_gamma   90.00
#
_symmetry.space_group_name_H-M   'P 1'
#
loop_
_entity.id
_entity.type
_entity.pdbx_description
1 polymer ?
#
loop_
_entity_poly.entity_id
_entity_poly.type
_entity_poly.pdbx_seq_one_letter_code
_entity_poly.pdbx_strand_id
1 'polypeptide(L)' 'YRGGWRALIEGVRVDAKYRSSGIGRKLFEWAIARAEARGCHMVQLTSDKTRPDAIRFYESLGFVASHEGLKCHLPRQGSV' A
#
# COMPACT_ATOMS: atom_id res chain seq x y z
N TYR A 1 -6.56 -19.84 -11.39
CA TYR A 1 -6.68 -19.26 -10.04
C TYR A 1 -8.12 -19.43 -9.56
N ARG A 2 -8.33 -19.94 -8.34
CA ARG A 2 -9.64 -19.87 -7.68
C ARG A 2 -9.81 -18.44 -7.14
N GLY A 3 -11.02 -17.90 -7.18
CA GLY A 3 -11.30 -16.57 -6.62
C GLY A 3 -11.01 -16.52 -5.12
N GLY A 4 -10.65 -15.35 -4.61
CA GLY A 4 -10.37 -15.13 -3.19
C GLY A 4 -10.33 -13.66 -2.84
N TRP A 5 -10.43 -13.36 -1.55
CA TRP A 5 -10.35 -11.99 -1.05
C TRP A 5 -8.92 -11.45 -1.15
N ARG A 6 -8.78 -10.20 -1.58
CA ARG A 6 -7.52 -9.45 -1.60
C ARG A 6 -7.71 -8.14 -0.88
N ALA A 7 -6.72 -7.74 -0.09
CA ALA A 7 -6.68 -6.43 0.54
C ALA A 7 -5.86 -5.46 -0.32
N LEU A 8 -6.40 -4.26 -0.53
CA LEU A 8 -5.71 -3.17 -1.19
C LEU A 8 -5.47 -2.05 -0.17
N ILE A 9 -4.21 -1.60 -0.06
CA ILE A 9 -3.82 -0.48 0.78
C ILE A 9 -3.50 0.71 -0.12
N GLU A 10 -4.20 1.81 0.11
CA GLU A 10 -4.02 3.07 -0.63
C GLU A 10 -3.88 4.26 0.32
N GLY A 11 -3.41 5.39 -0.18
CA GLY A 11 -3.44 6.65 0.57
C GLY A 11 -2.56 6.71 1.83
N VAL A 12 -1.56 5.84 1.97
CA VAL A 12 -0.70 5.80 3.17
C VAL A 12 0.04 7.12 3.37
N ARG A 13 -0.15 7.71 4.55
CA ARG A 13 0.52 8.94 4.99
C ARG A 13 0.91 8.84 6.46
N VAL A 14 2.11 9.30 6.77
CA VAL A 14 2.57 9.58 8.13
C VAL A 14 3.04 11.03 8.14
N ASP A 15 2.53 11.79 9.11
CA ASP A 15 2.91 13.18 9.33
C ASP A 15 4.43 13.29 9.48
N ALA A 16 5.03 14.33 8.90
CA ALA A 16 6.48 14.49 8.81
C ALA A 16 7.17 14.44 10.17
N LYS A 17 6.55 14.97 11.23
CA LYS A 17 7.11 15.00 12.59
C LYS A 17 7.25 13.61 13.20
N TYR A 18 6.51 12.63 12.69
CA TYR A 18 6.47 11.28 13.23
C TYR A 18 7.00 10.22 12.27
N ARG A 19 7.63 10.61 11.16
CA ARG A 19 8.29 9.64 10.28
C ARG A 19 9.45 8.97 11.00
N SER A 20 9.79 7.75 10.59
CA SER A 20 10.86 6.94 11.18
C SER A 20 10.69 6.57 12.67
N SER A 21 9.55 6.89 13.29
CA SER A 21 9.20 6.49 14.67
C SER A 21 8.56 5.10 14.79
N GLY A 22 8.46 4.37 13.67
CA GLY A 22 7.83 3.05 13.61
C GLY A 22 6.31 3.04 13.42
N ILE A 23 5.63 4.20 13.41
CA ILE A 23 4.16 4.28 13.22
C ILE A 23 3.72 3.62 11.90
N GLY A 24 4.41 3.90 10.79
CA GLY A 24 4.09 3.31 9.50
C GLY A 24 4.19 1.79 9.52
N ARG A 25 5.21 1.24 10.19
CA ARG A 25 5.40 -0.21 10.34
C ARG A 25 4.24 -0.82 11.14
N LYS A 26 3.91 -0.25 12.30
CA LYS A 26 2.78 -0.70 13.14
C LYS A 26 1.45 -0.68 12.38
N LEU A 27 1.22 0.37 11.58
CA LEU A 27 0.03 0.48 10.73
C LEU A 27 -0.05 -0.68 9.73
N PHE A 28 1.06 -1.01 9.07
CA PHE A 28 1.11 -2.09 8.10
C PHE A 28 1.00 -3.47 8.74
N GLU A 29 1.69 -3.72 9.85
CA GLU A 29 1.60 -4.98 10.60
C GLU A 29 0.15 -5.25 11.02
N TRP A 30 -0.55 -4.23 11.54
CA TRP A 30 -1.97 -4.34 11.85
C TRP A 30 -2.83 -4.60 10.60
N ALA A 31 -2.59 -3.89 9.50
CA ALA A 31 -3.35 -4.06 8.27
C ALA A 31 -3.17 -5.46 7.65
N ILE A 32 -1.95 -6.01 7.70
CA ILE A 32 -1.64 -7.36 7.24
C ILE A 32 -2.35 -8.39 8.12
N ALA A 33 -2.21 -8.30 9.44
CA ALA A 33 -2.91 -9.20 10.37
C ALA A 33 -4.43 -9.15 10.19
N ARG A 34 -4.99 -7.96 9.91
CA ARG A 34 -6.42 -7.79 9.62
C ARG A 34 -6.83 -8.47 8.31
N ALA A 35 -5.98 -8.42 7.29
CA ALA A 35 -6.22 -9.08 6.01
C ALA A 35 -6.16 -10.61 6.17
N GLU A 36 -5.16 -11.12 6.89
CA GLU A 36 -5.05 -12.55 7.22
C GLU A 36 -6.28 -13.05 7.98
N ALA A 37 -6.72 -12.32 9.01
CA ALA A 37 -7.92 -12.67 9.78
C ALA A 37 -9.22 -12.67 8.94
N ARG A 38 -9.22 -12.00 7.79
CA ARG A 38 -10.34 -12.01 6.83
C ARG A 38 -10.22 -13.08 5.75
N GLY A 39 -9.18 -13.92 5.80
CA GLY A 39 -8.92 -14.93 4.77
C GLY A 39 -8.48 -14.31 3.45
N CYS A 40 -7.88 -13.11 3.47
CA CYS A 40 -7.26 -12.56 2.28
C CYS A 40 -6.02 -13.40 1.93
N HIS A 41 -5.91 -13.80 0.67
CA HIS A 41 -4.74 -14.54 0.18
C HIS A 41 -3.60 -13.60 -0.23
N MET A 42 -3.84 -12.29 -0.23
CA MET A 42 -2.88 -11.29 -0.68
C MET A 42 -3.21 -9.89 -0.14
N VAL A 43 -2.15 -9.13 0.17
CA VAL A 43 -2.19 -7.67 0.42
C VAL A 43 -1.39 -6.99 -0.68
N GLN A 44 -1.94 -5.94 -1.28
CA GLN A 44 -1.28 -5.21 -2.36
C GLN A 44 -1.35 -3.70 -2.14
N LEU A 45 -0.40 -2.99 -2.76
CA LEU A 45 -0.34 -1.55 -2.84
C LEU A 45 0.32 -1.14 -4.15
N THR A 46 0.11 0.10 -4.56
CA THR A 46 0.90 0.73 -5.62
C THR A 46 1.67 1.91 -5.03
N SER A 47 2.98 1.94 -5.26
CA SER A 47 3.83 3.06 -4.90
C SER A 47 4.32 3.79 -6.14
N ASP A 48 4.57 5.08 -6.00
CA ASP A 48 5.25 5.87 -7.02
C ASP A 48 6.73 5.47 -7.08
N LYS A 49 7.25 5.22 -8.29
CA LYS A 49 8.66 4.84 -8.53
C LYS A 49 9.64 5.96 -8.16
N THR A 50 9.19 7.21 -8.13
CA THR A 50 10.00 8.36 -7.71
C THR A 50 10.24 8.42 -6.20
N ARG A 51 9.66 7.49 -5.42
CA ARG A 51 9.76 7.44 -3.95
C ARG A 51 10.55 6.21 -3.48
N PRO A 52 11.88 6.15 -3.69
CA PRO A 52 12.69 4.97 -3.38
C PRO A 52 12.66 4.60 -1.89
N ASP A 53 12.56 5.58 -0.98
CA ASP A 53 12.41 5.32 0.45
C ASP A 53 11.12 4.59 0.79
N ALA A 54 10.02 4.91 0.09
CA ALA A 54 8.76 4.22 0.28
C ALA A 54 8.84 2.77 -0.23
N ILE A 55 9.51 2.55 -1.36
CA ILE A 55 9.74 1.21 -1.92
C ILE A 55 10.54 0.36 -0.93
N ARG A 56 11.70 0.86 -0.46
CA ARG A 56 12.52 0.18 0.55
C ARG A 56 11.73 -0.12 1.83
N PHE A 57 10.89 0.81 2.26
CA PHE A 57 10.03 0.60 3.42
C PHE A 57 9.06 -0.58 3.21
N TYR A 58 8.38 -0.66 2.06
CA TYR A 58 7.49 -1.77 1.75
C TYR A 58 8.24 -3.10 1.56
N GLU A 59 9.40 -3.09 0.92
CA GLU A 59 10.28 -4.27 0.83
C GLU A 59 10.69 -4.77 2.22
N SER A 60 11.00 -3.87 3.16
CA SER A 60 11.30 -4.22 4.56
C SER A 60 10.12 -4.81 5.35
N LEU A 61 8.91 -4.77 4.78
CA LEU A 61 7.69 -5.38 5.30
C LEU A 61 7.34 -6.69 4.56
N GLY A 62 8.19 -7.13 3.63
CA GLY A 62 7.99 -8.36 2.86
C GLY A 62 7.20 -8.19 1.56
N PHE A 63 6.88 -6.96 1.14
CA PHE A 63 6.30 -6.73 -0.18
C PHE A 63 7.35 -6.97 -1.27
N VAL A 64 6.93 -7.57 -2.38
CA VAL A 64 7.77 -7.76 -3.57
C VAL A 64 7.18 -6.95 -4.72
N ALA A 65 7.99 -6.08 -5.32
CA ALA A 65 7.62 -5.27 -6.48
C ALA A 65 7.60 -6.12 -7.77
N SER A 66 6.68 -7.09 -7.84
CA SER A 66 6.58 -8.06 -8.94
C SER A 66 5.74 -7.56 -10.13
N HIS A 67 4.99 -6.47 -9.96
CA HIS A 67 4.05 -5.96 -10.97
C HIS A 67 4.18 -4.45 -11.13
N GLU A 68 3.92 -3.99 -12.35
CA GLU A 68 3.85 -2.57 -12.70
C GLU A 68 2.47 -2.00 -12.35
N GLY A 69 2.45 -0.86 -11.64
CA GLY A 69 1.23 -0.12 -11.37
C GLY A 69 0.83 0.75 -12.55
N LEU A 70 -0.39 0.57 -13.07
CA LEU A 70 -0.93 1.34 -14.18
C LEU A 70 -1.94 2.37 -13.68
N LYS A 71 -1.91 3.58 -14.24
CA LYS A 71 -2.88 4.65 -13.93
C LYS A 71 -3.33 5.32 -15.22
N CYS A 72 -4.62 5.58 -15.34
CA CYS A 72 -5.20 6.43 -16.38
C CYS A 72 -5.90 7.59 -15.69
N HIS A 73 -5.39 8.81 -15.87
CA HIS A 73 -6.00 10.00 -15.30
C HIS A 73 -7.16 10.45 -16.19
N LEU A 74 -8.36 10.47 -15.64
CA LEU A 74 -9.52 11.05 -16.29
C LEU A 74 -9.59 12.56 -15.99
N PRO A 75 -10.05 13.39 -16.94
CA PRO A 75 -10.26 14.81 -16.67
C PRO A 75 -11.21 14.95 -15.47
N ARG A 76 -10.85 15.83 -14.51
CA ARG A 76 -11.80 16.25 -13.49
C ARG A 76 -12.91 16.97 -14.23
N GLN A 77 -14.13 16.44 -14.20
CA GLN A 77 -15.28 17.25 -14.60
C GLN A 77 -15.28 18.47 -13.68
N GLY A 78 -15.11 19.66 -14.27
CA GLY A 78 -15.18 20.91 -13.54
C GLY A 78 -16.51 20.95 -12.80
N SER A 79 -16.46 21.11 -11.49
CA SER A 79 -17.61 21.60 -10.75
C SER A 79 -17.97 22.95 -11.34
N VAL A 80 -19.16 23.06 -11.92
CA VAL A 80 -19.83 24.35 -12.10
C VAL A 80 -19.97 24.99 -10.71
#